data_AF-A0A6G0JDS2-F1
#
_entry.id   AF-A0A6G0JDS2-F1
#
_cell.length_a   1.000
_cell.length_b   1.000
_cell.length_c   1.000
_cell.angle_alpha   90.00
_cell.angle_beta   90.00
_cell.angle_gamma   90.00
#
_symmetry.space_group_name_H-M   'P 1'
#
loop_
_entity.id
_entity.type
_entity.pdbx_description
1 polymer ?
#
loop_
_entity_poly.entity_id
_entity_poly.type
_entity_poly.pdbx_seq_one_letter_code
_entity_poly.pdbx_strand_id
1 'polypeptide(L)'
;LDSSFTFVSNFRNQSLAYVLADAGFDVWLGNNRGTTWSRSHLDYSTDDEFWDFTWEDMGLYDLPAFANHILDITGRSTVSYVGHSEGTTQAFVGFSKNQEVAKKVDYFGALAPVAWTGHTTAEYFVALAREKSGRNLPQPWLHQLPPS
;
A
#
# COMPACT_ATOMS: atom_id res chain seq x y z
N LEU A 1 -0.76 4.70 10.12
CA LEU A 1 -0.10 4.03 8.98
C LEU A 1 0.98 3.13 9.53
N ASP A 2 1.00 1.88 9.11
CA ASP A 2 2.08 0.94 9.44
C ASP A 2 3.36 1.28 8.65
N SER A 3 4.51 0.73 9.01
CA SER A 3 5.78 0.93 8.30
C SER A 3 6.45 -0.41 7.97
N SER A 4 7.56 -0.37 7.23
CA SER A 4 8.27 -1.61 6.89
C SER A 4 8.81 -2.39 8.09
N PHE A 5 8.83 -1.77 9.29
CA PHE A 5 9.23 -2.41 10.53
C PHE A 5 8.42 -3.68 10.84
N THR A 6 7.15 -3.74 10.42
CA THR A 6 6.30 -4.93 10.62
C THR A 6 6.88 -6.20 10.02
N PHE A 7 7.68 -6.11 8.96
CA PHE A 7 8.30 -7.29 8.33
C PHE A 7 9.56 -7.78 9.02
N VAL A 8 10.07 -7.05 10.02
CA VAL A 8 11.30 -7.35 10.78
C VAL A 8 11.10 -7.35 12.31
N SER A 9 9.88 -7.14 12.79
CA SER A 9 9.60 -6.88 14.21
C SER A 9 9.73 -8.10 15.13
N ASN A 10 9.71 -9.32 14.58
CA ASN A 10 9.88 -10.58 15.31
C ASN A 10 11.30 -11.16 15.17
N PHE A 11 11.53 -12.34 15.76
CA PHE A 11 12.78 -13.08 15.59
C PHE A 11 13.09 -13.41 14.12
N ARG A 12 14.36 -13.66 13.82
CA ARG A 12 14.88 -13.93 12.46
C ARG A 12 14.09 -14.99 11.68
N ASN A 13 13.65 -16.05 12.36
CA ASN A 13 12.89 -17.16 11.76
C ASN A 13 11.36 -16.94 11.75
N GLN A 14 10.87 -15.78 12.17
CA GLN A 14 9.44 -15.43 12.27
C GLN A 14 9.09 -14.16 11.49
N SER A 15 10.10 -13.34 11.18
CA SER A 15 9.97 -12.12 10.39
C SER A 15 10.17 -12.44 8.92
N LEU A 16 9.16 -12.12 8.09
CA LEU A 16 9.15 -12.46 6.67
C LEU A 16 10.40 -11.97 5.93
N ALA A 17 10.84 -10.73 6.20
CA ALA A 17 12.01 -10.16 5.52
C ALA A 17 13.28 -10.96 5.80
N TYR A 18 13.47 -11.40 7.05
CA TYR A 18 14.61 -12.22 7.43
C TYR A 18 14.55 -13.63 6.84
N VAL A 19 13.36 -14.25 6.85
CA VAL A 19 13.17 -15.58 6.24
C VAL A 19 13.45 -15.55 4.73
N LEU A 20 13.02 -14.50 4.03
CA LEU A 20 13.30 -14.34 2.59
C LEU A 20 14.79 -14.07 2.33
N ALA A 21 15.43 -13.22 3.14
CA ALA A 21 16.86 -12.97 3.02
C ALA A 21 17.68 -14.26 3.24
N ASP A 22 17.32 -15.06 4.25
CA ASP A 22 17.96 -16.34 4.55
C ASP A 22 17.74 -17.39 3.45
N ALA A 23 16.64 -17.27 2.70
CA ALA A 23 16.37 -18.08 1.51
C ALA A 23 17.08 -17.58 0.23
N GLY A 24 17.87 -16.49 0.31
CA GLY A 24 18.68 -15.98 -0.79
C GLY A 24 18.00 -14.92 -1.65
N PHE A 25 16.89 -14.34 -1.20
CA PHE A 25 16.26 -13.20 -1.88
C PHE A 25 16.96 -11.88 -1.52
N ASP A 26 17.03 -10.97 -2.48
CA ASP A 26 17.38 -9.57 -2.23
C ASP A 26 16.12 -8.82 -1.76
N VAL A 27 16.08 -8.45 -0.48
CA VAL A 27 14.85 -7.98 0.19
C VAL A 27 14.86 -6.46 0.35
N TRP A 28 13.87 -5.81 -0.26
CA TRP A 28 13.66 -4.36 -0.19
C TRP A 28 12.42 -4.02 0.63
N LEU A 29 12.53 -3.04 1.52
CA LEU A 29 11.51 -2.69 2.52
C LEU A 29 11.01 -1.25 2.31
N GLY A 30 9.90 -1.10 1.58
CA GLY A 30 9.31 0.20 1.25
C GLY A 30 8.59 0.88 2.42
N ASN A 31 8.70 2.19 2.53
CA ASN A 31 7.98 3.02 3.50
C ASN A 31 7.17 4.09 2.78
N ASN A 32 5.84 4.02 2.89
CA ASN A 32 4.94 4.95 2.23
C ASN A 32 5.08 6.37 2.76
N ARG A 33 4.72 7.36 1.93
CA ARG A 33 4.60 8.77 2.33
C ARG A 33 3.80 8.91 3.64
N GLY A 34 4.28 9.79 4.51
CA GLY A 34 3.65 10.08 5.81
C GLY A 34 3.95 9.08 6.93
N THR A 35 4.56 7.93 6.66
CA THR A 35 5.07 7.04 7.73
C THR A 35 6.25 7.66 8.46
N THR A 36 6.61 7.17 9.66
CA THR A 36 7.74 7.67 10.48
C THR A 36 9.04 7.90 9.69
N TRP A 37 9.28 7.09 8.66
CA TRP A 37 10.51 7.08 7.88
C TRP A 37 10.43 7.84 6.54
N SER A 38 9.25 8.40 6.20
CA SER A 38 8.99 9.05 4.90
C SER A 38 8.18 10.33 5.07
N ARG A 39 8.71 11.31 5.83
CA ARG A 39 8.05 12.60 6.15
C ARG A 39 8.72 13.83 5.53
N SER A 40 9.34 13.67 4.38
CA SER A 40 10.00 14.77 3.67
C SER A 40 9.35 14.99 2.31
N HIS A 41 9.27 16.24 1.89
CA HIS A 41 8.75 16.66 0.59
C HIS A 41 9.66 17.75 0.02
N LEU A 42 9.70 17.89 -1.31
CA LEU A 42 10.54 18.91 -1.97
C LEU A 42 9.96 20.32 -1.78
N ASP A 43 8.64 20.45 -1.90
CA ASP A 43 7.96 21.76 -1.94
C ASP A 43 7.19 22.12 -0.66
N TYR A 44 6.95 21.15 0.24
CA TYR A 44 6.06 21.33 1.39
C TYR A 44 6.78 20.97 2.69
N SER A 45 6.62 21.80 3.72
CA SER A 45 6.78 21.41 5.13
C SER A 45 5.65 20.47 5.53
N THR A 46 5.75 19.80 6.70
CA THR A 46 4.74 18.85 7.19
C THR A 46 3.44 19.50 7.69
N ASP A 47 2.98 20.55 6.99
CA ASP A 47 1.73 21.27 7.18
C ASP A 47 0.59 20.58 6.39
N ASP A 48 -0.60 21.17 6.34
CA ASP A 48 -1.81 20.48 5.86
C ASP A 48 -1.68 19.91 4.43
N GLU A 49 -1.05 20.65 3.50
CA GLU A 49 -0.85 20.24 2.11
C GLU A 49 0.05 19.00 1.98
N PHE A 50 0.98 18.81 2.92
CA PHE A 50 1.84 17.62 2.95
C PHE A 50 1.02 16.34 3.23
N TRP A 51 -0.09 16.47 3.96
CA TRP A 51 -0.95 15.35 4.36
C TRP A 51 -2.14 15.13 3.43
N ASP A 52 -2.29 15.95 2.38
CA ASP A 52 -3.36 15.82 1.38
C ASP A 52 -3.04 14.71 0.36
N PHE A 53 -2.98 13.48 0.86
CA PHE A 53 -2.84 12.27 0.05
C PHE A 53 -3.72 11.15 0.59
N THR A 54 -3.93 10.15 -0.25
CA THR A 54 -4.70 8.96 0.05
C THR A 54 -3.91 7.69 -0.25
N TRP A 55 -4.47 6.53 0.09
CA TRP A 55 -3.91 5.22 -0.30
C TRP A 55 -3.92 5.03 -1.83
N GLU A 56 -4.77 5.75 -2.58
CA GLU A 56 -4.74 5.75 -4.05
C GLU A 56 -3.44 6.38 -4.56
N ASP A 57 -3.02 7.51 -3.97
CA ASP A 57 -1.76 8.18 -4.32
C ASP A 57 -0.55 7.29 -4.05
N MET A 58 -0.59 6.50 -2.97
CA MET A 58 0.47 5.52 -2.69
C MET A 58 0.53 4.43 -3.78
N GLY A 59 -0.61 3.94 -4.26
CA GLY A 59 -0.66 2.99 -5.37
C GLY A 59 -0.23 3.58 -6.72
N LEU A 60 -0.53 4.86 -6.95
CA LEU A 60 -0.25 5.55 -8.22
C LEU A 60 1.17 6.14 -8.32
N TYR A 61 1.79 6.48 -7.19
CA TYR A 61 3.06 7.19 -7.16
C TYR A 61 4.15 6.47 -6.33
N ASP A 62 3.85 6.03 -5.10
CA ASP A 62 4.86 5.40 -4.23
C ASP A 62 5.27 4.02 -4.78
N LEU A 63 4.29 3.16 -5.08
CA LEU A 63 4.53 1.81 -5.59
C LEU A 63 5.36 1.82 -6.90
N PRO A 64 5.04 2.63 -7.93
CA PRO A 64 5.87 2.74 -9.12
C PRO A 64 7.28 3.28 -8.84
N ALA A 65 7.41 4.26 -7.94
CA ALA A 65 8.71 4.83 -7.58
C ALA A 65 9.60 3.78 -6.90
N PHE A 66 9.05 2.98 -5.98
CA PHE A 66 9.78 1.88 -5.34
C PHE A 66 10.21 0.83 -6.37
N ALA A 67 9.28 0.35 -7.20
CA ALA A 67 9.59 -0.67 -8.20
C ALA A 67 10.69 -0.19 -9.17
N ASN A 68 10.56 1.02 -9.73
CA ASN A 68 11.56 1.56 -10.65
C ASN A 68 12.93 1.72 -9.97
N HIS A 69 12.96 2.29 -8.76
CA HIS A 69 14.21 2.49 -8.04
C HIS A 69 14.96 1.17 -7.77
N ILE A 70 14.23 0.12 -7.36
CA ILE A 70 14.79 -1.21 -7.13
C ILE A 70 15.34 -1.80 -8.44
N LEU A 71 14.57 -1.72 -9.52
CA LEU A 71 14.98 -2.27 -10.82
C LEU A 71 16.20 -1.53 -11.39
N ASP A 72 16.26 -0.21 -11.23
CA ASP A 72 17.39 0.62 -11.66
C ASP A 72 18.67 0.28 -10.90
N ILE A 73 18.58 0.03 -9.58
CA ILE A 73 19.76 -0.34 -8.77
C ILE A 73 20.20 -1.77 -9.05
N THR A 74 19.25 -2.71 -9.10
CA THR A 74 19.55 -4.15 -9.18
C THR A 74 19.83 -4.62 -10.61
N GLY A 75 19.42 -3.85 -11.62
CA GLY A 75 19.49 -4.23 -13.03
C GLY A 75 18.53 -5.36 -13.42
N ARG A 76 17.58 -5.72 -12.54
CA ARG A 76 16.57 -6.74 -12.84
C ARG A 76 15.46 -6.15 -13.70
N SER A 77 14.74 -7.00 -14.42
CA SER A 77 13.58 -6.62 -15.23
C SER A 77 12.26 -6.63 -14.46
N THR A 78 12.17 -7.42 -13.39
CA THR A 78 10.98 -7.60 -12.56
C THR A 78 11.33 -7.68 -11.07
N VAL A 79 10.34 -7.37 -10.23
CA VAL A 79 10.40 -7.48 -8.78
C VAL A 79 9.16 -8.23 -8.26
N SER A 80 9.31 -9.03 -7.21
CA SER A 80 8.17 -9.62 -6.52
C SER A 80 7.67 -8.65 -5.45
N TYR A 81 6.36 -8.43 -5.38
CA TYR A 81 5.73 -7.54 -4.40
C TYR A 81 4.98 -8.34 -3.35
N VAL A 82 5.23 -8.05 -2.06
CA VAL A 82 4.42 -8.58 -0.95
C VAL A 82 3.80 -7.41 -0.21
N GLY A 83 2.47 -7.39 -0.16
CA GLY A 83 1.70 -6.36 0.54
C GLY A 83 0.91 -6.94 1.71
N HIS A 84 0.78 -6.18 2.79
CA HIS A 84 -0.13 -6.51 3.90
C HIS A 84 -1.20 -5.42 4.07
N SER A 85 -2.45 -5.83 4.28
CA SER A 85 -3.58 -4.91 4.51
C SER A 85 -3.65 -3.82 3.43
N GLU A 86 -3.47 -2.54 3.77
CA GLU A 86 -3.49 -1.42 2.82
C GLU A 86 -2.43 -1.53 1.72
N GLY A 87 -1.27 -2.14 1.99
CA GLY A 87 -0.25 -2.39 0.96
C GLY A 87 -0.78 -3.27 -0.19
N THR A 88 -1.76 -4.14 0.09
CA THR A 88 -2.44 -4.89 -0.98
C THR A 88 -3.37 -4.00 -1.81
N THR A 89 -4.05 -3.04 -1.17
CA THR A 89 -4.90 -2.05 -1.85
C THR A 89 -4.08 -1.22 -2.83
N GLN A 90 -2.89 -0.79 -2.42
CA GLN A 90 -1.96 -0.03 -3.26
C GLN A 90 -1.54 -0.81 -4.50
N ALA A 91 -1.23 -2.10 -4.34
CA ALA A 91 -0.96 -2.99 -5.47
C ALA A 91 -2.18 -3.15 -6.40
N PHE A 92 -3.39 -3.34 -5.85
CA PHE A 92 -4.60 -3.42 -6.66
C PHE A 92 -4.86 -2.12 -7.46
N VAL A 93 -4.66 -0.95 -6.86
CA VAL A 93 -4.75 0.34 -7.55
C VAL A 93 -3.67 0.45 -8.62
N GLY A 94 -2.40 0.31 -8.24
CA GLY A 94 -1.26 0.49 -9.13
C GLY A 94 -1.33 -0.44 -10.34
N PHE A 95 -1.61 -1.72 -10.13
CA PHE A 95 -1.66 -2.70 -11.22
C PHE A 95 -2.89 -2.55 -12.10
N SER A 96 -4.04 -2.12 -11.56
CA SER A 96 -5.24 -1.89 -12.38
C SER A 96 -5.18 -0.59 -13.18
N LYS A 97 -4.52 0.44 -12.66
CA LYS A 97 -4.42 1.77 -13.29
C LYS A 97 -3.18 1.96 -14.15
N ASN A 98 -2.10 1.21 -13.91
CA ASN A 98 -0.83 1.35 -14.61
C ASN A 98 -0.25 -0.01 -15.02
N GLN A 99 -0.53 -0.42 -16.26
CA GLN A 99 -0.06 -1.70 -16.81
C GLN A 99 1.46 -1.78 -16.98
N GLU A 100 2.16 -0.65 -17.10
CA GLU A 100 3.63 -0.64 -17.17
C GLU A 100 4.27 -1.02 -15.84
N VAL A 101 3.62 -0.67 -14.72
CA VAL A 101 4.05 -1.09 -13.38
C VAL A 101 3.64 -2.54 -13.13
N ALA A 102 2.45 -2.95 -13.57
CA ALA A 102 2.00 -4.33 -13.45
C ALA A 102 2.97 -5.32 -14.14
N LYS A 103 3.47 -5.00 -15.34
CA LYS A 103 4.45 -5.83 -16.07
C LYS A 103 5.81 -5.93 -15.38
N LYS A 104 6.14 -5.00 -14.49
CA LYS A 104 7.39 -5.00 -13.70
C LYS A 104 7.27 -5.87 -12.45
N VAL A 105 6.07 -6.36 -12.12
CA VAL A 105 5.85 -7.23 -10.97
C VAL A 105 5.58 -8.66 -11.43
N ASP A 106 6.48 -9.58 -11.10
CA ASP A 106 6.37 -11.00 -11.52
C ASP A 106 5.52 -11.85 -10.57
N TYR A 107 5.46 -11.46 -9.30
CA TYR A 107 4.68 -12.14 -8.27
C TYR A 107 4.08 -11.13 -7.31
N PHE A 108 2.80 -11.31 -6.96
CA PHE A 108 2.11 -10.53 -5.94
C PHE A 108 1.61 -11.42 -4.79
N GLY A 109 2.28 -11.33 -3.64
CA GLY A 109 1.84 -11.94 -2.39
C GLY A 109 0.94 -10.97 -1.60
N ALA A 110 -0.37 -11.25 -1.55
CA ALA A 110 -1.33 -10.41 -0.84
C ALA A 110 -1.69 -11.00 0.54
N LEU A 111 -1.17 -10.41 1.62
CA LEU A 111 -1.43 -10.83 3.00
C LEU A 111 -2.56 -9.98 3.59
N ALA A 112 -3.64 -10.63 4.06
CA ALA A 112 -4.86 -9.95 4.53
C ALA A 112 -5.37 -8.88 3.53
N PRO A 113 -5.73 -9.27 2.28
CA PRO A 113 -6.01 -8.33 1.22
C PRO A 113 -7.22 -7.44 1.50
N VAL A 114 -7.08 -6.15 1.20
CA VAL A 114 -8.14 -5.15 1.32
C VAL A 114 -8.43 -4.56 -0.06
N ALA A 115 -9.56 -4.95 -0.64
CA ALA A 115 -10.07 -4.39 -1.90
C ALA A 115 -11.42 -3.67 -1.70
N TRP A 116 -12.23 -4.18 -0.77
CA TRP A 116 -13.55 -3.63 -0.46
C TRP A 116 -13.86 -3.88 1.02
N THR A 117 -14.40 -2.86 1.71
CA THR A 117 -14.59 -2.88 3.17
C THR A 117 -16.05 -2.82 3.61
N GLY A 118 -17.03 -2.98 2.73
CA GLY A 118 -18.44 -2.73 3.06
C GLY A 118 -19.09 -3.74 4.02
N HIS A 119 -18.48 -4.90 4.27
CA HIS A 119 -18.92 -5.86 5.30
C HIS A 119 -17.99 -5.89 6.54
N THR A 120 -17.09 -4.91 6.70
CA THR A 120 -16.23 -4.87 7.90
C THR A 120 -17.06 -4.59 9.15
N THR A 121 -16.80 -5.35 10.22
CA THR A 121 -17.43 -5.16 11.53
C THR A 121 -16.53 -4.41 12.51
N ALA A 122 -15.28 -4.13 12.12
CA ALA A 122 -14.35 -3.39 12.94
C ALA A 122 -14.85 -1.96 13.16
N GLU A 123 -15.10 -1.62 14.42
CA GLU A 123 -15.79 -0.38 14.82
C GLU A 123 -15.12 0.87 14.27
N TYR A 124 -13.79 0.88 14.22
CA TYR A 124 -13.01 1.99 13.65
C TYR A 124 -13.35 2.25 12.17
N PHE A 125 -13.35 1.21 11.33
CA PHE A 125 -13.65 1.36 9.91
C PHE A 125 -15.12 1.70 9.66
N VAL A 126 -16.02 1.14 10.48
CA VAL A 126 -17.45 1.49 10.45
C VAL A 126 -17.68 2.96 10.83
N ALA A 127 -16.97 3.46 11.85
CA ALA A 127 -17.06 4.86 12.27
C ALA A 127 -16.58 5.81 11.17
N LEU A 128 -15.42 5.53 10.55
CA LEU A 128 -14.89 6.33 9.44
C LEU A 128 -15.82 6.32 8.22
N ALA A 129 -16.42 5.17 7.89
CA ALA A 129 -17.38 5.08 6.79
C ALA A 129 -18.61 5.95 7.04
N ARG A 130 -19.12 5.97 8.28
CA ARG A 130 -20.26 6.82 8.68
C ARG A 130 -19.93 8.30 8.65
N GLU A 131 -18.73 8.68 9.09
CA GLU A 131 -18.26 10.07 9.05
C GLU A 131 -18.15 10.58 7.60
N LYS A 132 -17.57 9.77 6.69
CA LYS A 132 -17.50 10.10 5.27
C LYS A 132 -18.87 10.16 4.60
N SER A 133 -19.82 9.31 5.00
CA SER A 133 -21.21 9.37 4.51
C SER A 133 -21.97 10.62 4.95
N GLY A 134 -21.51 11.31 6.01
CA GLY A 134 -22.05 12.60 6.45
C GLY A 134 -21.51 13.82 5.69
N ARG A 135 -20.44 13.64 4.89
CA ARG A 135 -19.92 14.66 3.97
C ARG A 135 -20.48 14.35 2.57
N ASN A 136 -21.24 15.27 1.98
CA ASN A 136 -21.84 15.12 0.65
C ASN A 136 -20.78 14.82 -0.43
N LEU A 137 -20.49 13.54 -0.67
CA LEU A 137 -19.72 13.08 -1.81
C LEU A 137 -20.67 12.68 -2.95
N PRO A 138 -20.33 12.95 -4.22
CA PRO A 138 -21.11 12.45 -5.35
C PRO A 138 -21.24 10.92 -5.27
N GLN A 139 -22.40 10.42 -5.66
CA GLN A 139 -22.92 9.08 -5.39
C GLN A 139 -22.77 8.07 -6.58
N PRO A 140 -21.59 7.74 -7.15
CA PRO A 140 -21.54 6.67 -8.15
C PRO A 140 -21.65 5.25 -7.56
N TRP A 141 -21.30 5.06 -6.28
CA TRP A 141 -20.94 3.71 -5.76
C TRP A 141 -21.95 3.07 -4.79
N LEU A 142 -22.98 3.81 -4.35
CA LEU A 142 -23.96 3.31 -3.37
C LEU A 142 -25.11 2.49 -3.99
N HIS A 143 -25.18 2.36 -5.32
CA HIS A 143 -26.23 1.61 -6.00
C HIS A 143 -25.98 0.11 -6.15
N GLN A 144 -24.91 -0.45 -5.58
CA GLN A 144 -24.53 -1.87 -5.76
C GLN A 144 -24.67 -2.73 -4.48
N LEU A 145 -25.24 -2.21 -3.39
CA LEU A 145 -25.50 -3.01 -2.20
C LEU A 145 -26.85 -3.73 -2.33
N PRO A 146 -26.91 -5.08 -2.30
CA PRO A 146 -28.18 -5.77 -2.22
C PRO A 146 -28.85 -5.47 -0.86
N PRO A 147 -30.18 -5.31 -0.81
CA PRO A 147 -30.90 -5.09 0.43
C PRO A 147 -30.80 -6.33 1.33
N SER A 148 -30.63 -6.07 2.64
CA SER A 148 -30.62 -7.06 3.73
C SER A 148 -31.93 -7.82 3.85
#